data_AF-A0A4V3YWV5-F1
#
_entry.id   AF-A0A4V3YWV5-F1
#
_cell.length_a   1.000
_cell.length_b   1.000
_cell.length_c   1.000
_cell.angle_alpha   90.00
_cell.angle_beta   90.00
_cell.angle_gamma   90.00
#
_symmetry.space_group_name_H-M   'P 1'
#
loop_
_entity.id
_entity.type
_entity.pdbx_description
1 polymer ?
#
loop_
_entity_poly.entity_id
_entity_poly.type
_entity_poly.pdbx_seq_one_letter_code
_entity_poly.pdbx_strand_id
1 'polypeptide(L)'
;MSLVAHQHNSQAVSPQAQQDAVVAEQVNKESRSWDRTPGASLEEWMTSRIARFSTRKYDWDALKFQADFDPKFRRAQMRYVGTGATGVGNDLNTVPSEHFTFSTMVIPAGHEGPPHIHTDVEEIFFVIRGKLKLVITHGDERYETILTDRDLVSVPPGVYREEINIGDEDALMCVMLGAKKPITPTYPADHPLAHIKREKK
;
A
#
# COMPACT_ATOMS: atom_id res chain seq x y z
N MET A 1 2.79 75.19 -17.35
CA MET A 1 2.49 73.75 -17.34
C MET A 1 2.87 73.21 -15.97
N SER A 2 1.88 72.96 -15.10
CA SER A 2 2.09 72.43 -13.75
C SER A 2 1.84 70.92 -13.78
N LEU A 3 2.82 70.11 -13.40
CA LEU A 3 2.68 68.66 -13.27
C LEU A 3 2.03 68.32 -11.92
N VAL A 4 0.88 67.63 -11.97
CA VAL A 4 0.27 66.99 -10.80
C VAL A 4 0.71 65.53 -10.80
N ALA A 5 1.48 65.12 -9.80
CA ALA A 5 1.84 63.73 -9.58
C ALA A 5 0.70 63.01 -8.83
N HIS A 6 0.12 61.97 -9.43
CA HIS A 6 -0.74 61.02 -8.72
C HIS A 6 0.12 60.01 -7.95
N GLN A 7 0.01 60.04 -6.61
CA GLN A 7 0.53 58.98 -5.75
C GLN A 7 -0.38 57.75 -5.85
N HIS A 8 0.15 56.63 -6.35
CA HIS A 8 -0.45 55.31 -6.17
C HIS A 8 -0.16 54.82 -4.74
N ASN A 9 -1.21 54.78 -3.93
CA ASN A 9 -1.17 54.16 -2.60
C ASN A 9 -1.33 52.64 -2.77
N SER A 10 -0.21 51.92 -2.87
CA SER A 10 -0.21 50.47 -2.68
C SER A 10 -0.18 50.20 -1.18
N GLN A 11 -1.34 49.92 -0.58
CA GLN A 11 -1.38 49.42 0.78
C GLN A 11 -0.78 48.01 0.79
N ALA A 12 0.46 47.90 1.26
CA ALA A 12 1.08 46.64 1.57
C ALA A 12 0.23 45.91 2.60
N VAL A 13 -0.22 44.69 2.27
CA VAL A 13 -0.88 43.79 3.22
C VAL A 13 0.07 43.59 4.40
N SER A 14 -0.43 43.77 5.62
CA SER A 14 0.44 43.70 6.80
C SER A 14 1.04 42.30 6.94
N PRO A 15 2.26 42.18 7.51
CA PRO A 15 2.87 40.88 7.77
C PRO A 15 1.98 39.96 8.60
N GLN A 16 1.18 40.54 9.52
CA GLN A 16 0.18 39.83 10.31
C GLN A 16 -0.93 39.24 9.43
N ALA A 17 -1.48 40.03 8.49
CA ALA A 17 -2.52 39.55 7.57
C ALA A 17 -2.00 38.52 6.55
N GLN A 18 -0.71 38.58 6.19
CA GLN A 18 -0.05 37.52 5.42
C GLN A 18 0.15 36.25 6.26
N GLN A 19 0.49 36.37 7.53
CA GLN A 19 0.64 35.23 8.44
C GLN A 19 -0.71 34.60 8.75
N ASP A 20 -1.75 35.40 8.97
CA ASP A 20 -3.13 34.96 9.18
C ASP A 20 -3.71 34.30 7.92
N ALA A 21 -3.34 34.77 6.72
CA ALA A 21 -3.70 34.13 5.45
C ALA A 21 -2.99 32.80 5.24
N VAL A 22 -1.70 32.68 5.59
CA VAL A 22 -0.94 31.41 5.53
C VAL A 22 -1.49 30.40 6.54
N VAL A 23 -1.88 30.86 7.73
CA VAL A 23 -2.54 30.02 8.74
C VAL A 23 -3.93 29.59 8.24
N ALA A 24 -4.73 30.49 7.68
CA ALA A 24 -6.06 30.18 7.14
C ALA A 24 -6.01 29.24 5.93
N GLU A 25 -4.98 29.33 5.08
CA GLU A 25 -4.77 28.44 3.93
C GLU A 25 -4.34 27.02 4.37
N GLN A 26 -3.69 26.90 5.54
CA GLN A 26 -3.39 25.60 6.17
C GLN A 26 -4.63 24.93 6.80
N VAL A 27 -5.67 25.68 7.16
CA VAL A 27 -6.90 25.12 7.78
C VAL A 27 -7.76 24.33 6.79
N ASN A 28 -7.53 24.45 5.47
CA ASN A 28 -8.40 23.84 4.45
C ASN A 28 -7.80 22.63 3.71
N LYS A 29 -6.77 21.99 4.28
CA LYS A 29 -6.31 20.65 3.87
C LYS A 29 -6.68 19.68 4.97
N GLU A 30 -7.41 18.61 4.65
CA GLU A 30 -7.57 17.48 5.57
C GLU A 30 -6.20 17.10 6.15
N SER A 31 -6.13 16.91 7.46
CA SER A 31 -4.89 16.52 8.13
C SER A 31 -4.37 15.21 7.54
N ARG A 32 -3.10 15.19 7.18
CA ARG A 32 -2.44 13.99 6.68
C ARG A 32 -2.19 13.03 7.83
N SER A 33 -2.18 11.75 7.54
CA SER A 33 -1.91 10.66 8.48
C SER A 33 -0.52 10.71 9.11
N TRP A 34 0.40 11.51 8.56
CA TRP A 34 1.71 11.75 9.15
C TRP A 34 1.79 13.03 9.97
N ASP A 35 0.78 13.91 9.93
CA ASP A 35 0.85 15.17 10.66
C ASP A 35 0.93 14.89 12.17
N ARG A 36 1.75 15.67 12.87
CA ARG A 36 1.88 15.58 14.32
C ARG A 36 0.59 16.08 14.95
N THR A 37 -0.03 15.25 15.80
CA THR A 37 -1.21 15.65 16.56
C THR A 37 -0.91 16.89 17.40
N PRO A 38 -1.78 17.92 17.40
CA PRO A 38 -1.58 19.10 18.23
C PRO A 38 -1.35 18.74 19.70
N GLY A 39 -0.28 19.27 20.30
CA GLY A 39 0.08 19.00 21.69
C GLY A 39 0.90 17.74 21.95
N ALA A 40 0.99 16.79 21.01
CA ALA A 40 1.86 15.62 21.16
C ALA A 40 3.33 16.02 21.22
N SER A 41 4.17 15.31 21.97
CA SER A 41 5.63 15.47 21.96
C SER A 41 6.27 14.90 20.68
N LEU A 42 7.54 15.20 20.43
CA LEU A 42 8.27 14.60 19.30
C LEU A 42 8.38 13.08 19.46
N GLU A 43 8.63 12.64 20.69
CA GLU A 43 8.76 11.23 21.03
C GLU A 43 7.44 10.47 20.81
N GLU A 44 6.32 11.01 21.28
CA GLU A 44 4.99 10.42 21.09
C GLU A 44 4.66 10.29 19.59
N TRP A 45 4.88 11.36 18.82
CA TRP A 45 4.62 11.34 17.39
C TRP A 45 5.50 10.33 16.66
N MET A 46 6.81 10.34 16.89
CA MET A 46 7.69 9.40 16.20
C MET A 46 7.48 7.96 16.65
N THR A 47 7.18 7.71 17.93
CA THR A 47 6.84 6.38 18.43
C THR A 47 5.58 5.83 17.76
N SER A 48 4.57 6.67 17.50
CA SER A 48 3.36 6.26 16.77
C SER A 48 3.63 5.79 15.34
N ARG A 49 4.80 6.15 14.77
CA ARG A 49 5.22 5.78 13.41
C ARG A 49 6.24 4.66 13.37
N ILE A 50 6.56 4.01 14.50
CA ILE A 50 7.50 2.89 14.55
C ILE A 50 6.73 1.56 14.60
N ALA A 51 6.81 0.81 13.51
CA ALA A 51 6.37 -0.59 13.43
C ALA A 51 7.54 -1.53 13.76
N ARG A 52 7.49 -2.27 14.87
CA ARG A 52 8.56 -3.19 15.28
C ARG A 52 8.23 -4.63 14.92
N PHE A 53 9.18 -5.35 14.32
CA PHE A 53 9.01 -6.78 14.02
C PHE A 53 8.58 -7.60 15.24
N SER A 54 9.10 -7.29 16.43
CA SER A 54 8.76 -8.00 17.68
C SER A 54 7.28 -7.90 18.09
N THR A 55 6.51 -6.96 17.54
CA THR A 55 5.08 -6.81 17.78
C THR A 55 4.23 -7.24 16.58
N ARG A 56 4.86 -7.82 15.55
CA ARG A 56 4.18 -8.27 14.34
C ARG A 56 3.93 -9.77 14.38
N LYS A 57 2.82 -10.17 13.76
CA LYS A 57 2.43 -11.57 13.60
C LYS A 57 2.03 -11.80 12.16
N TYR A 58 2.27 -13.00 11.68
CA TYR A 58 1.72 -13.47 10.42
C TYR A 58 0.21 -13.60 10.53
N ASP A 59 -0.48 -12.88 9.67
CA ASP A 59 -1.91 -12.98 9.45
C ASP A 59 -2.15 -13.97 8.31
N TRP A 60 -2.46 -15.21 8.70
CA TRP A 60 -2.88 -16.28 7.79
C TRP A 60 -4.37 -16.20 7.42
N ASP A 61 -5.14 -15.34 8.11
CA ASP A 61 -6.59 -15.24 8.01
C ASP A 61 -7.07 -14.17 7.02
N ALA A 62 -6.19 -13.24 6.63
CA ALA A 62 -6.46 -12.18 5.66
C ALA A 62 -6.91 -12.72 4.30
N LEU A 63 -6.33 -13.84 3.87
CA LEU A 63 -6.57 -14.46 2.55
C LEU A 63 -7.02 -15.91 2.67
N LYS A 64 -7.44 -16.34 3.87
CA LYS A 64 -7.78 -17.74 4.18
C LYS A 64 -8.86 -18.32 3.27
N PHE A 65 -9.82 -17.53 2.81
CA PHE A 65 -10.85 -18.02 1.88
C PHE A 65 -10.27 -18.60 0.58
N GLN A 66 -9.07 -18.16 0.17
CA GLN A 66 -8.38 -18.76 -0.97
C GLN A 66 -7.79 -20.11 -0.60
N ALA A 67 -7.15 -20.21 0.57
CA ALA A 67 -6.61 -21.47 1.09
C ALA A 67 -7.72 -22.50 1.42
N ASP A 68 -8.91 -22.03 1.79
CA ASP A 68 -10.09 -22.87 2.02
C ASP A 68 -10.64 -23.45 0.71
N PHE A 69 -10.43 -22.76 -0.42
CA PHE A 69 -10.75 -23.26 -1.75
C PHE A 69 -9.68 -24.25 -2.25
N ASP A 70 -8.40 -23.87 -2.18
CA ASP A 70 -7.28 -24.73 -2.51
C ASP A 70 -6.11 -24.45 -1.55
N PRO A 71 -5.62 -25.47 -0.80
CA PRO A 71 -4.52 -25.29 0.15
C PRO A 71 -3.27 -24.65 -0.43
N LYS A 72 -3.00 -24.80 -1.73
CA LYS A 72 -1.83 -24.18 -2.39
C LYS A 72 -1.84 -22.65 -2.32
N PHE A 73 -2.99 -22.02 -2.10
CA PHE A 73 -3.10 -20.57 -1.97
C PHE A 73 -2.77 -20.04 -0.56
N ARG A 74 -2.44 -20.93 0.39
CA ARG A 74 -2.08 -20.54 1.75
C ARG A 74 -0.84 -19.65 1.75
N ARG A 75 -0.98 -18.44 2.27
CA ARG A 75 0.11 -17.47 2.50
C ARG A 75 -0.25 -16.54 3.64
N ALA A 76 0.75 -15.88 4.22
CA ALA A 76 0.55 -14.96 5.33
C ALA A 76 1.00 -13.55 5.00
N GLN A 77 0.22 -12.56 5.43
CA GLN A 77 0.62 -11.16 5.38
C GLN A 77 1.08 -10.69 6.75
N MET A 78 2.02 -9.75 6.79
CA MET A 78 2.41 -9.03 7.99
C MET A 78 2.46 -7.53 7.66
N ARG A 79 1.48 -6.78 8.18
CA ARG A 79 1.26 -5.38 7.82
C ARG A 79 2.11 -4.42 8.67
N TYR A 80 2.62 -3.37 8.03
CA TYR A 80 3.46 -2.35 8.66
C TYR A 80 2.88 -0.95 8.47
N VAL A 81 2.45 -0.61 7.25
CA VAL A 81 1.81 0.67 6.90
C VAL A 81 0.46 0.40 6.23
N GLY A 82 -0.64 0.87 6.84
CA GLY A 82 -2.00 0.63 6.37
C GLY A 82 -2.41 -0.85 6.31
N THR A 83 -3.60 -1.12 5.78
CA THR A 83 -4.18 -2.48 5.74
C THR A 83 -3.92 -3.26 4.46
N GLY A 84 -3.34 -2.62 3.43
CA GLY A 84 -3.18 -3.21 2.10
C GLY A 84 -4.54 -3.47 1.43
N ALA A 85 -4.57 -4.41 0.49
CA ALA A 85 -5.74 -4.68 -0.34
C ALA A 85 -6.48 -5.99 0.03
N THR A 86 -6.19 -6.58 1.18
CA THR A 86 -6.74 -7.89 1.58
C THR A 86 -8.20 -7.84 2.03
N GLY A 87 -8.75 -6.63 2.21
CA GLY A 87 -10.13 -6.41 2.65
C GLY A 87 -10.29 -6.29 4.16
N VAL A 88 -9.19 -6.18 4.91
CA VAL A 88 -9.18 -5.90 6.36
C VAL A 88 -9.56 -4.42 6.58
N GLY A 89 -10.66 -4.19 7.28
CA GLY A 89 -11.24 -2.86 7.47
C GLY A 89 -10.42 -1.90 8.35
N ASN A 90 -9.86 -2.38 9.47
CA ASN A 90 -9.02 -1.58 10.36
C ASN A 90 -7.98 -2.45 11.08
N ASP A 91 -6.75 -1.96 11.19
CA ASP A 91 -5.66 -2.59 11.94
C ASP A 91 -4.87 -1.52 12.71
N LEU A 92 -5.20 -1.37 13.99
CA LEU A 92 -4.56 -0.39 14.89
C LEU A 92 -3.09 -0.72 15.18
N ASN A 93 -2.60 -1.89 14.76
CA ASN A 93 -1.19 -2.26 14.91
C ASN A 93 -0.34 -1.78 13.72
N THR A 94 -0.89 -1.03 12.78
CA THR A 94 -0.16 -0.50 11.61
C THR A 94 0.11 1.00 11.73
N VAL A 95 1.20 1.46 11.12
CA VAL A 95 1.40 2.90 10.90
C VAL A 95 0.33 3.39 9.92
N PRO A 96 -0.35 4.51 10.19
CA PRO A 96 -1.31 5.08 9.26
C PRO A 96 -0.70 5.36 7.87
N SER A 97 -1.39 4.93 6.82
CA SER A 97 -1.02 5.16 5.42
C SER A 97 -1.47 6.54 4.91
N GLU A 98 -0.70 7.11 3.98
CA GLU A 98 -1.11 8.29 3.21
C GLU A 98 -1.06 8.04 1.71
N HIS A 99 0.09 7.59 1.21
CA HIS A 99 0.31 7.42 -0.23
C HIS A 99 0.54 5.97 -0.63
N PHE A 100 0.85 5.12 0.34
CA PHE A 100 1.09 3.71 0.09
C PHE A 100 0.75 2.88 1.31
N THR A 101 0.58 1.59 1.07
CA THR A 101 0.61 0.55 2.10
C THR A 101 1.88 -0.26 1.97
N PHE A 102 2.38 -0.80 3.08
CA PHE A 102 3.59 -1.62 3.10
C PHE A 102 3.39 -2.82 4.03
N SER A 103 3.71 -4.00 3.52
CA SER A 103 3.66 -5.26 4.26
C SER A 103 4.79 -6.17 3.85
N THR A 104 5.00 -7.24 4.63
CA THR A 104 5.74 -8.41 4.15
C THR A 104 4.78 -9.57 3.97
N MET A 105 5.11 -10.50 3.09
CA MET A 105 4.32 -11.68 2.80
C MET A 105 5.22 -12.92 2.81
N VAL A 106 4.71 -14.01 3.37
CA VAL A 106 5.33 -15.33 3.28
C VAL A 106 4.46 -16.23 2.43
N ILE A 107 5.08 -16.84 1.42
CA ILE A 107 4.50 -17.90 0.59
C ILE A 107 5.28 -19.19 0.88
N PRO A 108 4.67 -20.21 1.49
CA PRO A 108 5.35 -21.46 1.78
C PRO A 108 5.87 -22.16 0.53
N ALA A 109 6.83 -23.07 0.68
CA ALA A 109 7.34 -23.88 -0.44
C ALA A 109 6.18 -24.57 -1.20
N GLY A 110 6.20 -24.49 -2.53
CA GLY A 110 5.17 -25.07 -3.40
C GLY A 110 3.80 -24.38 -3.37
N HIS A 111 3.66 -23.26 -2.66
CA HIS A 111 2.42 -22.48 -2.61
C HIS A 111 2.47 -21.28 -3.57
N GLU A 112 1.31 -20.66 -3.82
CA GLU A 112 1.21 -19.53 -4.75
C GLU A 112 0.22 -18.44 -4.32
N GLY A 113 0.49 -17.21 -4.75
CA GLY A 113 -0.51 -16.18 -4.92
C GLY A 113 -1.31 -16.44 -6.20
N PRO A 114 -2.65 -16.60 -6.14
CA PRO A 114 -3.47 -16.84 -7.32
C PRO A 114 -3.47 -15.65 -8.27
N PRO A 115 -3.89 -15.83 -9.53
CA PRO A 115 -3.96 -14.74 -10.48
C PRO A 115 -4.92 -13.65 -10.02
N HIS A 116 -4.42 -12.43 -9.89
CA HIS A 116 -5.22 -11.29 -9.42
C HIS A 116 -4.76 -9.96 -10.04
N ILE A 117 -5.61 -8.95 -9.92
CA ILE A 117 -5.43 -7.63 -10.53
C ILE A 117 -5.80 -6.50 -9.55
N HIS A 118 -4.98 -5.45 -9.55
CA HIS A 118 -5.36 -4.13 -9.05
C HIS A 118 -5.60 -3.21 -10.24
N THR A 119 -6.72 -2.48 -10.23
CA THR A 119 -7.07 -1.54 -11.30
C THR A 119 -6.72 -0.10 -10.95
N ASP A 120 -6.46 0.19 -9.68
CA ASP A 120 -6.28 1.54 -9.13
C ASP A 120 -4.82 1.89 -8.82
N VAL A 121 -3.97 0.90 -8.59
CA VAL A 121 -2.59 1.12 -8.09
C VAL A 121 -1.58 0.18 -8.71
N GLU A 122 -0.33 0.64 -8.75
CA GLU A 122 0.82 -0.24 -8.94
C GLU A 122 1.12 -1.03 -7.67
N GLU A 123 1.73 -2.20 -7.85
CA GLU A 123 2.19 -3.04 -6.75
C GLU A 123 3.65 -3.47 -6.95
N ILE A 124 4.44 -3.24 -5.90
CA ILE A 124 5.84 -3.64 -5.85
C ILE A 124 5.98 -4.91 -5.03
N PHE A 125 6.72 -5.88 -5.59
CA PHE A 125 7.28 -7.00 -4.85
C PHE A 125 8.79 -6.87 -4.79
N PHE A 126 9.35 -6.90 -3.60
CA PHE A 126 10.79 -7.00 -3.38
C PHE A 126 11.09 -8.29 -2.62
N VAL A 127 11.74 -9.24 -3.26
CA VAL A 127 12.02 -10.55 -2.65
C VAL A 127 13.11 -10.36 -1.61
N ILE A 128 12.79 -10.64 -0.33
CA ILE A 128 13.78 -10.62 0.74
C ILE A 128 14.59 -11.92 0.71
N ARG A 129 13.90 -13.05 0.52
CA ARG A 129 14.47 -14.39 0.44
C ARG A 129 13.57 -15.33 -0.35
N GLY A 130 14.15 -16.25 -1.10
CA GLY A 130 13.46 -17.39 -1.70
C GLY A 130 13.46 -17.33 -3.23
N LYS A 131 12.67 -18.20 -3.86
CA LYS A 131 12.59 -18.31 -5.32
C LYS A 131 11.14 -18.29 -5.77
N LEU A 132 10.73 -17.18 -6.35
CA LEU A 132 9.39 -16.98 -6.86
C LEU A 132 9.39 -17.02 -8.38
N LYS A 133 8.53 -17.85 -8.97
CA LYS A 133 8.15 -17.71 -10.36
C LYS A 133 7.03 -16.70 -10.45
N LEU A 134 7.26 -15.60 -11.15
CA LEU A 134 6.26 -14.59 -11.45
C LEU A 134 5.65 -14.92 -12.81
N VAL A 135 4.32 -14.97 -12.87
CA VAL A 135 3.56 -15.02 -14.12
C VAL A 135 2.84 -13.69 -14.28
N ILE A 136 2.97 -13.06 -15.43
CA ILE A 136 2.27 -11.83 -15.82
C ILE A 136 1.37 -12.13 -17.02
N THR A 137 0.13 -11.67 -16.95
CA THR A 137 -0.83 -11.77 -18.06
C THR A 137 -1.44 -10.41 -18.35
N HIS A 138 -1.44 -10.00 -19.62
CA HIS A 138 -2.04 -8.76 -20.09
C HIS A 138 -2.66 -8.95 -21.48
N GLY A 139 -3.99 -8.89 -21.56
CA GLY A 139 -4.70 -9.32 -22.77
C GLY A 139 -4.39 -10.79 -23.09
N ASP A 140 -3.96 -11.05 -24.32
CA ASP A 140 -3.56 -12.38 -24.78
C ASP A 140 -2.07 -12.68 -24.54
N GLU A 141 -1.31 -11.71 -24.02
CA GLU A 141 0.12 -11.86 -23.77
C GLU A 141 0.37 -12.47 -22.39
N ARG A 142 1.38 -13.34 -22.34
CA ARG A 142 1.81 -14.00 -21.10
C ARG A 142 3.33 -14.02 -21.00
N TYR A 143 3.84 -13.60 -19.84
CA TYR A 143 5.26 -13.53 -19.53
C TYR A 143 5.54 -14.29 -18.23
N GLU A 144 6.65 -15.03 -18.18
CA GLU A 144 7.13 -15.67 -16.96
C GLU A 144 8.57 -15.29 -16.71
N THR A 145 8.90 -15.11 -15.43
CA THR A 145 10.29 -14.95 -14.98
C THR A 145 10.47 -15.54 -13.59
N ILE A 146 11.72 -15.73 -13.18
CA ILE A 146 12.08 -16.15 -11.83
C ILE A 146 12.68 -14.94 -11.12
N LEU A 147 12.16 -14.65 -9.93
CA LEU A 147 12.69 -13.65 -9.00
C LEU A 147 13.37 -14.38 -7.85
N THR A 148 14.52 -13.87 -7.44
CA THR A 148 15.35 -14.36 -6.34
C THR A 148 15.67 -13.24 -5.36
N ASP A 149 16.42 -13.55 -4.30
CA ASP A 149 16.82 -12.61 -3.26
C ASP A 149 17.25 -11.23 -3.82
N ARG A 150 16.59 -10.19 -3.32
CA ARG A 150 16.77 -8.77 -3.66
C ARG A 150 16.34 -8.35 -5.06
N ASP A 151 15.70 -9.24 -5.84
CA ASP A 151 15.03 -8.84 -7.07
C ASP A 151 13.74 -8.06 -6.76
N LEU A 152 13.41 -7.15 -7.67
CA LEU A 152 12.22 -6.32 -7.61
C LEU A 152 11.41 -6.48 -8.89
N VAL A 153 10.09 -6.54 -8.74
CA VAL A 153 9.15 -6.27 -9.83
C VAL A 153 8.19 -5.16 -9.44
N SER A 154 7.88 -4.29 -10.40
CA SER A 154 6.76 -3.35 -10.34
C SER A 154 5.68 -3.82 -11.30
N VAL A 155 4.49 -4.10 -10.79
CA VAL A 155 3.33 -4.49 -11.59
C VAL A 155 2.38 -3.28 -11.72
N PRO A 156 2.18 -2.76 -12.93
CA PRO A 156 1.27 -1.63 -13.16
C PRO A 156 -0.20 -1.99 -12.84
N PRO A 157 -1.06 -0.99 -12.57
CA PRO A 157 -2.50 -1.21 -12.53
C PRO A 157 -2.99 -1.78 -13.86
N GLY A 158 -3.97 -2.70 -13.80
CA GLY A 158 -4.55 -3.31 -15.00
C GLY A 158 -3.82 -4.56 -15.51
N VAL A 159 -2.80 -5.04 -14.78
CA VAL A 159 -2.00 -6.21 -15.16
C VAL A 159 -2.22 -7.35 -14.18
N TYR A 160 -2.56 -8.55 -14.70
CA TYR A 160 -2.70 -9.74 -13.87
C TYR A 160 -1.34 -10.32 -13.50
N ARG A 161 -1.27 -10.89 -12.31
CA ARG A 161 -0.05 -11.54 -11.82
C ARG A 161 -0.32 -12.71 -10.88
N GLU A 162 0.64 -13.62 -10.86
CA GLU A 162 0.72 -14.79 -9.96
C GLU A 162 2.13 -14.88 -9.40
N GLU A 163 2.26 -15.18 -8.11
CA GLU A 163 3.54 -15.39 -7.44
C GLU A 163 3.64 -16.82 -6.92
N ILE A 164 4.40 -17.68 -7.59
CA ILE A 164 4.48 -19.11 -7.27
C ILE A 164 5.83 -19.39 -6.60
N ASN A 165 5.83 -19.91 -5.36
CA ASN A 165 7.07 -20.33 -4.72
C ASN A 165 7.53 -21.70 -5.28
N ILE A 166 8.57 -21.65 -6.10
CA ILE A 166 9.20 -22.82 -6.73
C ILE A 166 10.45 -23.28 -5.97
N GLY A 167 10.74 -22.68 -4.82
CA GLY A 167 11.80 -23.09 -3.91
C GLY A 167 11.37 -24.23 -2.97
N ASP A 168 12.33 -24.70 -2.20
CA ASP A 168 12.20 -25.69 -1.14
C ASP A 168 12.00 -25.07 0.27
N GLU A 169 12.21 -23.77 0.39
CA GLU A 169 11.94 -22.98 1.60
C GLU A 169 10.82 -21.96 1.39
N ASP A 170 10.30 -21.40 2.49
CA ASP A 170 9.37 -20.28 2.47
C ASP A 170 9.99 -19.06 1.75
N ALA A 171 9.24 -18.49 0.79
CA ALA A 171 9.60 -17.24 0.16
C ALA A 171 9.06 -16.06 0.97
N LEU A 172 9.92 -15.09 1.25
CA LEU A 172 9.60 -13.86 1.98
C LEU A 172 9.79 -12.66 1.05
N MET A 173 8.78 -11.80 0.96
CA MET A 173 8.82 -10.60 0.12
C MET A 173 8.21 -9.39 0.82
N CYS A 174 8.68 -8.20 0.49
CA CYS A 174 7.93 -6.97 0.73
C CYS A 174 6.84 -6.83 -0.33
N VAL A 175 5.71 -6.26 0.07
CA VAL A 175 4.58 -5.90 -0.78
C VAL A 175 4.21 -4.44 -0.51
N MET A 176 4.20 -3.60 -1.55
CA MET A 176 3.84 -2.19 -1.45
C MET A 176 2.79 -1.83 -2.52
N LEU A 177 1.69 -1.20 -2.11
CA LEU A 177 0.67 -0.69 -3.03
C LEU A 177 0.60 0.84 -2.98
N GLY A 178 0.55 1.48 -4.14
CA GLY A 178 0.62 2.94 -4.31
C GLY A 178 -0.65 3.75 -3.98
N ALA A 179 -1.42 3.36 -2.95
CA ALA A 179 -2.52 4.20 -2.45
C ALA A 179 -2.67 4.15 -0.93
N LYS A 180 -3.35 5.17 -0.38
CA LYS A 180 -3.79 5.23 1.02
C LYS A 180 -4.61 4.00 1.41
N LYS A 181 -5.57 3.65 0.56
CA LYS A 181 -6.50 2.53 0.72
C LYS A 181 -6.73 1.90 -0.66
N PRO A 182 -5.91 0.92 -1.05
CA PRO A 182 -6.05 0.24 -2.33
C PRO A 182 -7.42 -0.46 -2.44
N ILE A 183 -7.94 -0.54 -3.65
CA ILE A 183 -9.13 -1.35 -3.94
C ILE A 183 -8.76 -2.82 -3.79
N THR A 184 -9.67 -3.57 -3.17
CA THR A 184 -9.57 -5.02 -3.04
C THR A 184 -9.46 -5.66 -4.43
N PRO A 185 -8.46 -6.52 -4.68
CA PRO A 185 -8.22 -7.05 -6.02
C PRO A 185 -9.31 -8.03 -6.42
N THR A 186 -9.47 -8.17 -7.74
CA THR A 186 -10.33 -9.17 -8.36
C THR A 186 -9.49 -10.26 -9.02
N TYR A 187 -10.15 -11.34 -9.44
CA TYR A 187 -9.55 -12.47 -10.15
C TYR A 187 -10.04 -12.50 -11.60
N PRO A 188 -9.38 -13.23 -12.50
CA PRO A 188 -9.94 -13.50 -13.83
C PRO A 188 -11.37 -14.02 -13.73
N ALA A 189 -12.23 -13.62 -14.67
CA ALA A 189 -13.67 -13.87 -14.60
C ALA A 189 -14.04 -15.36 -14.60
N ASP A 190 -13.20 -16.20 -15.20
CA ASP A 190 -13.29 -17.64 -15.28
C ASP A 190 -12.60 -18.37 -14.11
N HIS A 191 -11.87 -17.65 -13.26
CA HIS A 191 -11.19 -18.24 -12.11
C HIS A 191 -12.17 -18.52 -10.97
N PRO A 192 -12.17 -19.72 -10.34
CA PRO A 192 -13.13 -20.06 -9.28
C PRO A 192 -13.20 -19.07 -8.11
N LEU A 193 -12.07 -18.46 -7.74
CA LEU A 193 -12.01 -17.44 -6.68
C LEU A 193 -12.84 -16.18 -7.00
N ALA A 194 -13.12 -15.87 -8.28
CA ALA A 194 -13.99 -14.76 -8.68
C ALA A 194 -15.44 -14.94 -8.21
N HIS A 195 -15.85 -16.17 -7.94
CA HIS A 195 -17.22 -16.52 -7.56
C HIS A 195 -17.39 -16.77 -6.05
N ILE A 196 -16.30 -16.72 -5.27
CA ILE A 196 -16.35 -16.88 -3.82
C ILE A 196 -16.77 -15.54 -3.19
N LYS A 197 -17.86 -15.54 -2.44
CA LYS A 197 -18.28 -14.37 -1.66
C LYS A 197 -17.28 -14.08 -0.55
N ARG A 198 -16.75 -12.86 -0.53
CA ARG A 198 -15.86 -12.38 0.54
C ARG A 198 -16.71 -11.78 1.64
N GLU A 199 -16.64 -12.34 2.85
CA GLU A 199 -17.14 -11.67 4.04
C GLU A 199 -16.25 -10.45 4.32
N LYS A 200 -16.87 -9.28 4.53
CA LYS A 200 -16.11 -8.07 4.92
C LYS A 200 -15.67 -8.24 6.37
N LYS A 201 -14.37 -8.18 6.63
CA LYS A 201 -13.76 -8.21 7.97
C LYS A 201 -13.41 -6.81 8.45
#